data_AF-A0A351MG70-F1
#
_entry.id   AF-A0A351MG70-F1
#
_cell.length_a   1.000
_cell.length_b   1.000
_cell.length_c   1.000
_cell.angle_alpha   90.00
_cell.angle_beta   90.00
_cell.angle_gamma   90.00
#
_symmetry.space_group_name_H-M   'P 1'
#
loop_
_entity.id
_entity.type
_entity.pdbx_description
1 polymer ?
#
loop_
_entity_poly.entity_id
_entity_poly.type
_entity_poly.pdbx_seq_one_letter_code
_entity_poly.pdbx_strand_id
1 'polypeptide(L)'
;MGGAEGKLPFGRRAAAQTANLLYQVWGHHIIARYELGPGGRPQEALRRVEGVMAEVGERLPEWWYFTAALHADRLEALGALERGAEALSAAGEVIERYPRVLTNFDFLRTLTLVARGAGDGARELAALAQWYALGDFNEQALREQTERIGEALLRLEGPGAALAFAKSQEDASAANPLRAAPRLAAGDPAVVQAALGDPLPDEQRYPQFIVYLWARQWPAALAFCREEMARAAGNLEWQANAVAWVARLFKAHDLNVLRANQWLDYQRSGEGENPLPALVAELAGEGGP
;
A
#
# COMPACT_ATOMS: atom_id res chain seq x y z
N MET A 1 -22.75 -44.66 27.96
CA MET A 1 -22.92 -44.56 26.49
C MET A 1 -22.09 -43.39 26.01
N GLY A 2 -20.88 -43.68 25.52
CA GLY A 2 -20.02 -42.68 24.88
C GLY A 2 -20.07 -42.87 23.37
N GLY A 3 -20.02 -41.75 22.64
CA GLY A 3 -19.69 -41.73 21.22
C GLY A 3 -20.85 -41.38 20.30
N ALA A 4 -20.88 -40.11 19.86
CA ALA A 4 -20.79 -39.74 18.45
C ALA A 4 -20.87 -38.21 18.30
N GLU A 5 -19.92 -37.46 18.90
CA GLU A 5 -19.58 -36.16 18.32
C GLU A 5 -18.83 -36.47 17.03
N GLY A 6 -19.59 -36.49 15.93
CA GLY A 6 -19.07 -36.65 14.58
C GLY A 6 -18.02 -35.59 14.34
N LYS A 7 -16.75 -35.96 14.50
CA LYS A 7 -15.57 -35.21 14.10
C LYS A 7 -15.83 -34.64 12.71
N LEU A 8 -16.09 -33.33 12.62
CA LEU A 8 -16.32 -32.63 11.37
C LEU A 8 -15.27 -33.08 10.32
N PRO A 9 -15.63 -33.27 9.04
CA PRO A 9 -14.67 -33.61 7.99
C PRO A 9 -13.49 -32.64 8.05
N PHE A 10 -12.27 -33.11 7.77
CA PHE A 10 -11.04 -32.33 7.96
C PHE A 10 -11.12 -30.90 7.41
N GLY A 11 -11.65 -30.72 6.20
CA GLY A 11 -11.86 -29.38 5.60
C GLY A 11 -12.84 -28.48 6.36
N ARG A 12 -13.88 -29.03 6.99
CA ARG A 12 -14.82 -28.26 7.84
C ARG A 12 -14.23 -27.95 9.21
N ARG A 13 -13.36 -28.80 9.76
CA ARG A 13 -12.58 -28.48 10.97
C ARG A 13 -11.52 -27.42 10.70
N ALA A 14 -10.78 -27.55 9.61
CA ALA A 14 -9.83 -26.54 9.17
C ALA A 14 -10.55 -25.21 8.95
N ALA A 15 -11.68 -25.18 8.24
CA ALA A 15 -12.47 -23.96 8.06
C ALA A 15 -13.02 -23.37 9.37
N ALA A 16 -13.48 -24.20 10.32
CA ALA A 16 -13.96 -23.73 11.62
C ALA A 16 -12.84 -23.26 12.56
N GLN A 17 -11.68 -23.95 12.55
CA GLN A 17 -10.48 -23.55 13.30
C GLN A 17 -9.88 -22.27 12.72
N THR A 18 -9.84 -22.15 11.39
CA THR A 18 -9.47 -20.92 10.69
C THR A 18 -10.44 -19.82 11.08
N ALA A 19 -11.76 -20.00 10.95
CA ALA A 19 -12.75 -18.99 11.34
C ALA A 19 -12.58 -18.53 12.80
N ASN A 20 -12.38 -19.45 13.75
CA ASN A 20 -12.13 -19.09 15.15
C ASN A 20 -10.84 -18.29 15.33
N LEU A 21 -9.75 -18.68 14.64
CA LEU A 21 -8.49 -17.95 14.62
C LEU A 21 -8.68 -16.54 14.01
N LEU A 22 -9.47 -16.43 12.94
CA LEU A 22 -9.75 -15.16 12.27
C LEU A 22 -10.51 -14.20 13.19
N TYR A 23 -11.57 -14.67 13.85
CA TYR A 23 -12.35 -13.87 14.81
C TYR A 23 -11.51 -13.48 16.04
N GLN A 24 -10.67 -14.39 16.53
CA GLN A 24 -9.75 -14.11 17.63
C GLN A 24 -8.80 -12.98 17.25
N VAL A 25 -8.06 -13.13 16.15
CA VAL A 25 -7.14 -12.10 15.66
C VAL A 25 -7.85 -10.78 15.41
N TRP A 26 -9.04 -10.81 14.81
CA TRP A 26 -9.83 -9.59 14.59
C TRP A 26 -10.19 -8.89 15.90
N GLY A 27 -10.66 -9.62 16.92
CA GLY A 27 -10.95 -9.05 18.23
C GLY A 27 -9.71 -8.44 18.89
N HIS A 28 -8.55 -9.06 18.73
CA HIS A 28 -7.29 -8.49 19.23
C HIS A 28 -6.86 -7.23 18.49
N HIS A 29 -6.99 -7.21 17.17
CA HIS A 29 -6.77 -6.02 16.35
C HIS A 29 -7.67 -4.86 16.82
N ILE A 30 -8.98 -5.11 17.00
CA ILE A 30 -9.92 -4.09 17.45
C ILE A 30 -9.48 -3.48 18.78
N ILE A 31 -9.15 -4.32 19.77
CA ILE A 31 -8.77 -3.86 21.11
C ILE A 31 -7.44 -3.10 21.06
N ALA A 32 -6.44 -3.61 20.34
CA ALA A 32 -5.15 -2.93 20.23
C ALA A 32 -5.30 -1.54 19.60
N ARG A 33 -6.02 -1.45 18.48
CA ARG A 33 -6.11 -0.24 17.66
C ARG A 33 -7.13 0.77 18.13
N TYR A 34 -8.32 0.34 18.56
CA TYR A 34 -9.43 1.25 18.85
C TYR A 34 -9.63 1.49 20.35
N GLU A 35 -9.06 0.66 21.22
CA GLU A 35 -9.18 0.83 22.68
C GLU A 35 -7.84 1.23 23.30
N LEU A 36 -6.79 0.42 23.11
CA LEU A 36 -5.51 0.61 23.80
C LEU A 36 -4.68 1.75 23.22
N GLY A 37 -4.62 1.89 21.89
CA GLY A 37 -3.95 3.00 21.22
C GLY A 37 -4.52 4.37 21.62
N PRO A 38 -5.82 4.64 21.37
CA PRO A 38 -6.48 5.89 21.77
C PRO A 38 -6.47 6.12 23.29
N GLY A 39 -6.47 5.04 24.08
CA GLY A 39 -6.37 5.09 25.53
C GLY A 39 -4.96 5.41 26.07
N GLY A 40 -3.96 5.66 25.20
CA GLY A 40 -2.60 6.00 25.63
C GLY A 40 -1.87 4.84 26.31
N ARG A 41 -2.18 3.59 25.93
CA ARG A 41 -1.58 2.36 26.50
C ARG A 41 -0.75 1.59 25.47
N PRO A 42 0.25 2.23 24.81
CA PRO A 42 0.95 1.62 23.69
C PRO A 42 1.79 0.38 24.08
N GLN A 43 2.32 0.33 25.31
CA GLN A 43 3.03 -0.86 25.81
C GLN A 43 2.13 -2.10 25.92
N GLU A 44 0.86 -1.89 26.25
CA GLU A 44 -0.11 -2.97 26.35
C GLU A 44 -0.64 -3.39 24.99
N ALA A 45 -0.86 -2.43 24.08
CA ALA A 45 -1.16 -2.70 22.69
C ALA A 45 -0.06 -3.56 22.06
N LEU A 46 1.22 -3.18 22.24
CA LEU A 46 2.37 -3.93 21.73
C LEU A 46 2.39 -5.35 22.27
N ARG A 47 2.31 -5.52 23.60
CA ARG A 47 2.33 -6.86 24.23
C ARG A 47 1.18 -7.74 23.73
N ARG A 48 0.00 -7.16 23.53
CA ARG A 48 -1.18 -7.87 23.03
C ARG A 48 -0.95 -8.35 21.61
N VAL A 49 -0.55 -7.46 20.72
CA VAL A 49 -0.32 -7.78 19.30
C VAL A 49 0.80 -8.81 19.15
N GLU A 50 1.93 -8.63 19.83
CA GLU A 50 3.04 -9.58 19.80
C GLU A 50 2.66 -10.94 20.40
N GLY A 51 1.86 -10.96 21.46
CA GLY A 51 1.33 -12.20 22.04
C GLY A 51 0.44 -12.97 21.06
N VAL A 52 -0.43 -12.26 20.33
CA VAL A 52 -1.27 -12.86 19.28
C VAL A 52 -0.41 -13.36 18.13
N MET A 53 0.55 -12.56 17.65
CA MET A 53 1.48 -12.97 16.59
C MET A 53 2.26 -14.24 16.98
N ALA A 54 2.71 -14.34 18.24
CA ALA A 54 3.40 -15.52 18.75
C ALA A 54 2.48 -16.74 18.84
N GLU A 55 1.22 -16.54 19.25
CA GLU A 55 0.23 -17.61 19.29
C GLU A 55 -0.09 -18.12 17.88
N VAL A 56 -0.43 -17.22 16.95
CA VAL A 56 -0.85 -17.59 15.60
C VAL A 56 0.29 -18.07 14.72
N GLY A 57 1.49 -17.52 14.88
CA GLY A 57 2.67 -17.85 14.09
C GLY A 57 2.40 -17.76 12.59
N GLU A 58 2.89 -18.75 11.84
CA GLU A 58 2.74 -18.83 10.37
C GLU A 58 1.36 -19.33 9.92
N ARG A 59 0.41 -19.52 10.85
CA ARG A 59 -0.94 -20.01 10.52
C ARG A 59 -1.82 -18.94 9.87
N LEU A 60 -1.40 -17.68 9.89
CA LEU A 60 -2.11 -16.60 9.20
C LEU A 60 -1.70 -16.54 7.74
N PRO A 61 -2.65 -16.58 6.79
CA PRO A 61 -2.32 -16.40 5.40
C PRO A 61 -1.76 -15.00 5.13
N GLU A 62 -0.72 -14.91 4.31
CA GLU A 62 -0.10 -13.65 3.90
C GLU A 62 -1.08 -12.69 3.19
N TRP A 63 -2.06 -13.23 2.49
CA TRP A 63 -3.07 -12.48 1.72
C TRP A 63 -4.22 -11.98 2.59
N TRP A 64 -4.23 -12.32 3.88
CA TRP A 64 -5.32 -12.00 4.76
C TRP A 64 -5.18 -10.58 5.31
N TYR A 65 -6.24 -9.77 5.21
CA TYR A 65 -6.28 -8.36 5.65
C TYR A 65 -5.70 -8.17 7.06
N PHE A 66 -6.04 -9.07 7.98
CA PHE A 66 -5.64 -8.95 9.38
C PHE A 66 -4.17 -9.31 9.64
N THR A 67 -3.49 -10.00 8.72
CA THR A 67 -2.03 -10.14 8.78
C THR A 67 -1.37 -8.77 8.66
N ALA A 68 -1.75 -7.99 7.63
CA ALA A 68 -1.27 -6.62 7.46
C ALA A 68 -1.71 -5.72 8.63
N ALA A 69 -2.95 -5.88 9.12
CA ALA A 69 -3.48 -5.09 10.23
C ALA A 69 -2.73 -5.33 11.55
N LEU A 70 -2.44 -6.59 11.92
CA LEU A 70 -1.64 -6.90 13.11
C LEU A 70 -0.23 -6.30 13.02
N HIS A 71 0.41 -6.40 11.86
CA HIS A 71 1.70 -5.75 11.66
C HIS A 71 1.60 -4.23 11.78
N ALA A 72 0.57 -3.60 11.19
CA ALA A 72 0.31 -2.17 11.35
C ALA A 72 0.13 -1.77 12.83
N ASP A 73 -0.66 -2.53 13.61
CA ASP A 73 -0.87 -2.24 15.03
C ASP A 73 0.43 -2.36 15.84
N ARG A 74 1.27 -3.36 15.53
CA ARG A 74 2.60 -3.50 16.14
C ARG A 74 3.48 -2.28 15.85
N LEU A 75 3.51 -1.85 14.59
CA LEU A 75 4.29 -0.70 14.14
C LEU A 75 3.81 0.60 14.79
N GLU A 76 2.50 0.79 14.89
CA GLU A 76 1.89 1.94 15.55
C GLU A 76 2.21 1.97 17.04
N ALA A 77 2.10 0.83 17.73
CA ALA A 77 2.45 0.72 19.14
C ALA A 77 3.94 1.00 19.40
N LEU A 78 4.83 0.53 18.53
CA LEU A 78 6.26 0.88 18.58
C LEU A 78 6.48 2.38 18.35
N GLY A 79 5.81 2.97 17.37
CA GLY A 79 5.88 4.41 17.09
C GLY A 79 5.41 5.26 18.27
N ALA A 80 4.31 4.88 18.92
CA ALA A 80 3.78 5.54 20.11
C ALA A 80 4.67 5.38 21.36
N LEU A 81 5.59 4.42 21.36
CA LEU A 81 6.64 4.26 22.38
C LEU A 81 7.94 5.00 22.00
N GLU A 82 7.89 5.91 21.02
CA GLU A 82 9.04 6.64 20.49
C GLU A 82 10.13 5.73 19.88
N ARG A 83 9.75 4.50 19.48
CA ARG A 83 10.65 3.51 18.84
C ARG A 83 10.48 3.51 17.32
N GLY A 84 10.40 4.71 16.73
CA GLY A 84 10.13 4.89 15.30
C GLY A 84 11.16 4.24 14.37
N ALA A 85 12.44 4.28 14.72
CA ALA A 85 13.50 3.62 13.93
C ALA A 85 13.36 2.09 13.93
N GLU A 86 13.02 1.50 15.08
CA GLU A 86 12.77 0.06 15.18
C GLU A 86 11.52 -0.34 14.40
N ALA A 87 10.46 0.46 14.50
CA ALA A 87 9.25 0.24 13.72
C ALA A 87 9.52 0.29 12.21
N LEU A 88 10.32 1.24 11.70
CA LEU A 88 10.69 1.26 10.29
C LEU A 88 11.51 0.03 9.87
N SER A 89 12.44 -0.42 10.70
CA SER A 89 13.19 -1.65 10.45
C SER A 89 12.25 -2.86 10.36
N ALA A 90 11.36 -3.01 11.34
CA ALA A 90 10.36 -4.06 11.38
C ALA A 90 9.40 -3.99 10.17
N ALA A 91 9.06 -2.80 9.70
CA ALA A 91 8.25 -2.63 8.49
C ALA A 91 8.96 -3.17 7.25
N GLY A 92 10.27 -2.94 7.13
CA GLY A 92 11.09 -3.50 6.05
C GLY A 92 11.07 -5.04 6.05
N GLU A 93 11.29 -5.65 7.23
CA GLU A 93 11.21 -7.12 7.39
C GLU A 93 9.83 -7.67 7.01
N VAL A 94 8.77 -6.96 7.38
CA VAL A 94 7.39 -7.35 7.05
C VAL A 94 7.13 -7.25 5.55
N ILE A 95 7.61 -6.20 4.88
CA ILE A 95 7.46 -6.02 3.43
C ILE A 95 8.24 -7.10 2.67
N GLU A 96 9.46 -7.42 3.10
CA GLU A 96 10.29 -8.48 2.51
C GLU A 96 9.66 -9.86 2.68
N ARG A 97 9.08 -10.13 3.85
CA ARG A 97 8.47 -11.43 4.16
C ARG A 97 7.07 -11.58 3.56
N TYR A 98 6.29 -10.50 3.51
CA TYR A 98 4.89 -10.49 3.10
C TYR A 98 4.61 -9.34 2.12
N PRO A 99 5.12 -9.37 0.87
CA PRO A 99 4.99 -8.26 -0.07
C PRO A 99 3.55 -7.74 -0.29
N ARG A 100 2.56 -8.62 -0.14
CA ARG A 100 1.13 -8.29 -0.25
C ARG A 100 0.64 -7.24 0.75
N VAL A 101 1.35 -7.00 1.85
CA VAL A 101 1.00 -5.91 2.79
C VAL A 101 1.00 -4.53 2.12
N LEU A 102 1.74 -4.37 1.02
CA LEU A 102 1.76 -3.13 0.23
C LEU A 102 0.42 -2.85 -0.47
N THR A 103 -0.47 -3.84 -0.61
CA THR A 103 -1.83 -3.62 -1.12
C THR A 103 -2.78 -3.11 -0.03
N ASN A 104 -2.34 -3.06 1.24
CA ASN A 104 -3.15 -2.62 2.36
C ASN A 104 -2.92 -1.13 2.65
N PHE A 105 -3.96 -0.33 2.44
CA PHE A 105 -3.91 1.13 2.64
C PHE A 105 -3.61 1.54 4.08
N ASP A 106 -4.16 0.82 5.07
CA ASP A 106 -3.92 1.11 6.49
C ASP A 106 -2.46 0.85 6.88
N PHE A 107 -1.85 -0.19 6.32
CA PHE A 107 -0.43 -0.48 6.50
C PHE A 107 0.42 0.68 5.94
N LEU A 108 0.17 1.10 4.69
CA LEU A 108 0.87 2.23 4.08
C LEU A 108 0.69 3.54 4.86
N ARG A 109 -0.54 3.83 5.32
CA ARG A 109 -0.84 4.99 6.17
C ARG A 109 -0.04 4.93 7.48
N THR A 110 0.07 3.76 8.08
CA THR A 110 0.84 3.54 9.31
C THR A 110 2.33 3.85 9.11
N LEU A 111 2.91 3.50 7.96
CA LEU A 111 4.30 3.85 7.64
C LEU A 111 4.55 5.36 7.68
N THR A 112 3.58 6.17 7.26
CA THR A 112 3.69 7.65 7.34
C THR A 112 3.76 8.15 8.78
N LEU A 113 2.96 7.57 9.68
CA LEU A 113 2.92 7.92 11.10
C LEU A 113 4.24 7.53 11.79
N VAL A 114 4.72 6.33 11.50
CA VAL A 114 5.96 5.80 12.06
C VAL A 114 7.17 6.59 11.54
N ALA A 115 7.22 6.91 10.24
CA ALA A 115 8.29 7.71 9.65
C ALA A 115 8.34 9.11 10.26
N ARG A 116 7.18 9.75 10.45
CA ARG A 116 7.07 11.02 11.17
C ARG A 116 7.58 10.91 12.61
N GLY A 117 7.16 9.87 13.34
CA GLY A 117 7.58 9.63 14.73
C GLY A 117 9.07 9.34 14.89
N ALA A 118 9.73 8.82 13.85
CA ALA A 118 11.18 8.63 13.84
C ALA A 118 11.98 9.94 13.69
N GLY A 119 11.34 11.07 13.39
CA GLY A 119 11.99 12.39 13.30
C GLY A 119 12.81 12.63 12.03
N ASP A 120 12.77 11.72 11.06
CA ASP A 120 13.46 11.85 9.78
C ASP A 120 12.49 12.38 8.71
N GLY A 121 12.55 13.69 8.46
CA GLY A 121 11.66 14.36 7.51
C GLY A 121 11.76 13.82 6.08
N ALA A 122 12.94 13.36 5.64
CA ALA A 122 13.09 12.77 4.32
C ALA A 122 12.38 11.43 4.21
N ARG A 123 12.45 10.59 5.27
CA ARG A 123 11.68 9.34 5.35
C ARG A 123 10.18 9.59 5.46
N GLU A 124 9.77 10.63 6.17
CA GLU A 124 8.35 11.01 6.23
C GLU A 124 7.80 11.37 4.85
N LEU A 125 8.48 12.23 4.10
CA LEU A 125 8.08 12.57 2.73
C LEU A 125 8.12 11.36 1.80
N ALA A 126 9.11 10.48 1.94
CA ALA A 126 9.17 9.22 1.20
C ALA A 126 7.96 8.31 1.48
N ALA A 127 7.58 8.15 2.75
CA ALA A 127 6.43 7.37 3.16
C ALA A 127 5.10 8.00 2.66
N LEU A 128 4.97 9.32 2.74
CA LEU A 128 3.81 10.05 2.25
C LEU A 128 3.66 9.94 0.72
N ALA A 129 4.75 10.11 -0.03
CA ALA A 129 4.76 9.91 -1.47
C ALA A 129 4.35 8.46 -1.83
N GLN A 130 4.85 7.48 -1.08
CA GLN A 130 4.51 6.07 -1.29
C GLN A 130 3.04 5.78 -1.00
N TRP A 131 2.51 6.31 0.10
CA TRP A 131 1.10 6.16 0.47
C TRP A 131 0.19 6.83 -0.55
N TYR A 132 0.54 8.02 -1.04
CA TYR A 132 -0.18 8.68 -2.10
C TYR A 132 -0.16 7.88 -3.41
N ALA A 133 1.02 7.41 -3.84
CA ALA A 133 1.19 6.64 -5.07
C ALA A 133 0.36 5.35 -5.10
N LEU A 134 0.35 4.59 -4.00
CA LEU A 134 -0.29 3.26 -3.95
C LEU A 134 -1.72 3.28 -3.40
N GLY A 135 -2.04 4.27 -2.58
CA GLY A 135 -3.31 4.34 -1.87
C GLY A 135 -4.50 4.60 -2.80
N ASP A 136 -5.69 4.58 -2.21
CA ASP A 136 -6.93 4.69 -2.97
C ASP A 136 -7.06 6.01 -3.72
N PHE A 137 -7.89 6.00 -4.75
CA PHE A 137 -8.21 7.13 -5.62
C PHE A 137 -9.64 7.66 -5.38
N ASN A 138 -10.30 7.23 -4.30
CA ASN A 138 -11.57 7.82 -3.91
C ASN A 138 -11.35 9.21 -3.29
N GLU A 139 -12.36 10.07 -3.35
CA GLU A 139 -12.26 11.47 -2.95
C GLU A 139 -11.82 11.64 -1.48
N GLN A 140 -12.34 10.81 -0.58
CA GLN A 140 -12.01 10.87 0.84
C GLN A 140 -10.52 10.55 1.08
N ALA A 141 -10.02 9.48 0.47
CA ALA A 141 -8.62 9.07 0.58
C ALA A 141 -7.69 10.13 -0.03
N LEU A 142 -8.02 10.63 -1.23
CA LEU A 142 -7.22 11.66 -1.89
C LEU A 142 -7.13 12.93 -1.05
N ARG A 143 -8.25 13.37 -0.47
CA ARG A 143 -8.28 14.53 0.43
C ARG A 143 -7.40 14.32 1.66
N GLU A 144 -7.55 13.19 2.34
CA GLU A 144 -6.73 12.89 3.52
C GLU A 144 -5.23 12.88 3.17
N GLN A 145 -4.88 12.27 2.04
CA GLN A 145 -3.49 12.18 1.61
C GLN A 145 -2.91 13.56 1.25
N THR A 146 -3.62 14.35 0.44
CA THR A 146 -3.13 15.67 0.01
C THR A 146 -3.04 16.65 1.18
N GLU A 147 -3.98 16.61 2.13
CA GLU A 147 -3.93 17.40 3.36
C GLU A 147 -2.68 17.06 4.17
N ARG A 148 -2.44 15.77 4.47
CA ARG A 148 -1.28 15.33 5.25
C ARG A 148 0.05 15.63 4.54
N ILE A 149 0.11 15.48 3.21
CA ILE A 149 1.27 15.87 2.43
C ILE A 149 1.51 17.38 2.52
N GLY A 150 0.47 18.19 2.33
CA GLY A 150 0.56 19.64 2.41
C GLY A 150 1.05 20.12 3.78
N GLU A 151 0.52 19.53 4.86
CA GLU A 151 0.97 19.78 6.23
C GLU A 151 2.43 19.40 6.45
N ALA A 152 2.86 18.24 5.94
CA ALA A 152 4.24 17.78 6.07
C ALA A 152 5.21 18.68 5.29
N LEU A 153 4.89 19.02 4.04
CA LEU A 153 5.69 19.95 3.23
C LEU A 153 5.76 21.34 3.87
N LEU A 154 4.63 21.86 4.38
CA LEU A 154 4.61 23.15 5.08
C LEU A 154 5.56 23.13 6.28
N ARG A 155 5.58 22.05 7.05
CA ARG A 155 6.41 21.92 8.25
C ARG A 155 7.89 21.64 7.94
N LEU A 156 8.18 20.82 6.94
CA LEU A 156 9.54 20.32 6.65
C LEU A 156 10.29 21.22 5.67
N GLU A 157 9.60 21.79 4.68
CA GLU A 157 10.19 22.54 3.57
C GLU A 157 9.64 23.98 3.45
N GLY A 158 8.56 24.31 4.18
CA GLY A 158 7.98 25.65 4.26
C GLY A 158 6.81 25.89 3.30
N PRO A 159 6.18 27.09 3.35
CA PRO A 159 4.95 27.39 2.62
C PRO A 159 5.08 27.28 1.09
N GLY A 160 6.26 27.56 0.55
CA GLY A 160 6.51 27.48 -0.89
C GLY A 160 6.35 26.06 -1.44
N ALA A 161 6.86 25.05 -0.72
CA ALA A 161 6.72 23.65 -1.11
C ALA A 161 5.26 23.18 -1.01
N ALA A 162 4.55 23.56 0.05
CA ALA A 162 3.13 23.23 0.19
C ALA A 162 2.27 23.85 -0.94
N LEU A 163 2.53 25.12 -1.31
CA LEU A 163 1.83 25.78 -2.41
C LEU A 163 2.18 25.15 -3.77
N ALA A 164 3.46 24.81 -3.99
CA ALA A 164 3.89 24.12 -5.21
C ALA A 164 3.21 22.76 -5.36
N PHE A 165 3.11 22.00 -4.26
CA PHE A 165 2.36 20.74 -4.24
C PHE A 165 0.88 20.96 -4.57
N ALA A 166 0.19 21.89 -3.90
CA ALA A 166 -1.21 22.19 -4.20
C ALA A 166 -1.43 22.54 -5.69
N LYS A 167 -0.57 23.40 -6.25
CA LYS A 167 -0.62 23.75 -7.68
C LYS A 167 -0.41 22.54 -8.59
N SER A 168 0.50 21.63 -8.25
CA SER A 168 0.75 20.41 -9.02
C SER A 168 -0.43 19.43 -9.06
N GLN A 169 -1.42 19.61 -8.19
CA GLN A 169 -2.66 18.83 -8.19
C GLN A 169 -3.70 19.38 -9.18
N GLU A 170 -3.53 20.63 -9.62
CA GLU A 170 -4.43 21.32 -10.55
C GLU A 170 -3.81 21.49 -11.95
N ASP A 171 -2.48 21.52 -12.02
CA ASP A 171 -1.70 21.72 -13.24
C ASP A 171 -0.60 20.66 -13.34
N ALA A 172 -0.74 19.76 -14.31
CA ALA A 172 0.21 18.66 -14.53
C ALA A 172 1.60 19.15 -14.97
N SER A 173 1.72 20.39 -15.46
CA SER A 173 3.00 21.00 -15.84
C SER A 173 3.73 21.65 -14.67
N ALA A 174 3.04 21.87 -13.54
CA ALA A 174 3.64 22.45 -12.35
C ALA A 174 4.55 21.44 -11.64
N ALA A 175 5.71 21.91 -11.17
CA ALA A 175 6.66 21.07 -10.44
C ALA A 175 6.03 20.52 -9.16
N ASN A 176 6.05 19.19 -9.01
CA ASN A 176 5.58 18.51 -7.81
C ASN A 176 6.77 18.22 -6.87
N PRO A 177 6.85 18.86 -5.69
CA PRO A 177 7.98 18.68 -4.77
C PRO A 177 8.12 17.24 -4.28
N LEU A 178 7.03 16.45 -4.23
CA LEU A 178 7.13 15.03 -3.83
C LEU A 178 7.92 14.17 -4.82
N ARG A 179 8.12 14.60 -6.08
CA ARG A 179 8.95 13.84 -7.03
C ARG A 179 10.41 13.75 -6.59
N ALA A 180 10.89 14.71 -5.81
CA ALA A 180 12.24 14.69 -5.24
C ALA A 180 12.36 13.76 -4.01
N ALA A 181 11.24 13.33 -3.42
CA ALA A 181 11.28 12.43 -2.27
C ALA A 181 11.87 11.07 -2.69
N PRO A 182 12.82 10.50 -1.91
CA PRO A 182 13.36 9.19 -2.21
C PRO A 182 12.27 8.11 -2.07
N ARG A 183 12.55 6.90 -2.60
CA ARG A 183 11.75 5.73 -2.23
C ARG A 183 11.91 5.49 -0.73
N LEU A 184 10.83 5.14 -0.05
CA LEU A 184 10.92 4.71 1.36
C LEU A 184 11.84 3.49 1.45
N ALA A 185 12.95 3.63 2.19
CA ALA A 185 13.92 2.57 2.40
C ALA A 185 13.42 1.55 3.44
N ALA A 186 12.36 0.81 3.08
CA ALA A 186 11.76 -0.23 3.90
C ALA A 186 11.65 -1.54 3.09
N GLY A 187 12.76 -2.29 3.03
CA GLY A 187 12.88 -3.53 2.26
C GLY A 187 13.61 -3.37 0.92
N ASP A 188 14.30 -4.42 0.50
CA ASP A 188 14.99 -4.54 -0.80
C ASP A 188 14.00 -4.97 -1.91
N PRO A 189 13.85 -4.19 -2.99
CA PRO A 189 13.02 -4.55 -4.13
C PRO A 189 13.27 -5.95 -4.72
N ALA A 190 14.52 -6.40 -4.79
CA ALA A 190 14.83 -7.72 -5.34
C ALA A 190 14.35 -8.84 -4.41
N VAL A 191 14.48 -8.67 -3.10
CA VAL A 191 14.01 -9.63 -2.08
C VAL A 191 12.48 -9.67 -2.08
N VAL A 192 11.83 -8.52 -2.09
CA VAL A 192 10.36 -8.41 -2.13
C VAL A 192 9.79 -9.05 -3.39
N GLN A 193 10.43 -8.82 -4.55
CA GLN A 193 10.05 -9.43 -5.83
C GLN A 193 10.20 -10.96 -5.78
N ALA A 194 11.28 -11.48 -5.22
CA ALA A 194 11.49 -12.91 -5.07
C ALA A 194 10.47 -13.55 -4.12
N ALA A 195 10.08 -12.85 -3.05
CA ALA A 195 9.11 -13.32 -2.07
C ALA A 195 7.68 -13.43 -2.62
N LEU A 196 7.32 -12.68 -3.68
CA LEU A 196 6.03 -12.85 -4.37
C LEU A 196 5.91 -14.20 -5.10
N GLY A 197 7.04 -14.80 -5.53
CA GLY A 197 7.10 -16.06 -6.25
C GLY A 197 6.57 -16.02 -7.70
N ASP A 198 6.87 -17.08 -8.46
CA ASP A 198 6.45 -17.27 -9.86
C ASP A 198 5.34 -18.33 -10.00
N PRO A 199 4.38 -18.13 -10.92
CA PRO A 199 3.50 -16.99 -11.05
C PRO A 199 2.28 -17.12 -10.12
N LEU A 200 1.83 -16.00 -9.57
CA LEU A 200 0.58 -15.94 -8.82
C LEU A 200 -0.60 -16.27 -9.77
N PRO A 201 -1.64 -17.00 -9.30
CA PRO A 201 -2.88 -17.20 -10.08
C PRO A 201 -3.39 -15.87 -10.62
N ASP A 202 -4.10 -15.87 -11.75
CA ASP A 202 -4.55 -14.65 -12.46
C ASP A 202 -5.21 -13.60 -11.54
N GLU A 203 -6.03 -14.08 -10.61
CA GLU A 203 -6.75 -13.26 -9.60
C GLU A 203 -5.83 -12.61 -8.54
N GLN A 204 -4.54 -12.93 -8.55
CA GLN A 204 -3.56 -12.55 -7.54
C GLN A 204 -2.36 -11.79 -8.13
N ARG A 205 -2.46 -11.28 -9.36
CA ARG A 205 -1.37 -10.54 -10.02
C ARG A 205 -1.28 -9.07 -9.58
N TYR A 206 -2.30 -8.51 -8.91
CA TYR A 206 -2.29 -7.12 -8.43
C TYR A 206 -1.13 -6.78 -7.46
N PRO A 207 -0.77 -7.62 -6.47
CA PRO A 207 0.44 -7.44 -5.67
C PRO A 207 1.73 -7.23 -6.48
N GLN A 208 1.87 -7.92 -7.61
CA GLN A 208 3.03 -7.76 -8.51
C GLN A 208 3.12 -6.34 -9.05
N PHE A 209 1.98 -5.80 -9.51
CA PHE A 209 1.88 -4.41 -9.96
C PHE A 209 2.22 -3.43 -8.84
N ILE A 210 1.68 -3.64 -7.64
CA ILE A 210 1.96 -2.79 -6.49
C ILE A 210 3.44 -2.79 -6.11
N VAL A 211 4.12 -3.94 -6.18
CA VAL A 211 5.57 -4.02 -5.95
C VAL A 211 6.35 -3.24 -7.00
N TYR A 212 5.97 -3.30 -8.29
CA TYR A 212 6.61 -2.48 -9.32
C TYR A 212 6.45 -0.98 -9.05
N LEU A 213 5.26 -0.53 -8.65
CA LEU A 213 5.03 0.88 -8.29
C LEU A 213 5.81 1.29 -7.04
N TRP A 214 5.82 0.44 -6.01
CA TRP A 214 6.55 0.66 -4.77
C TRP A 214 8.06 0.74 -4.99
N ALA A 215 8.60 -0.12 -5.84
CA ALA A 215 10.00 -0.13 -6.23
C ALA A 215 10.35 0.95 -7.27
N ARG A 216 9.36 1.73 -7.76
CA ARG A 216 9.50 2.69 -8.86
C ARG A 216 10.07 2.08 -10.15
N GLN A 217 9.74 0.82 -10.42
CA GLN A 217 10.12 0.10 -11.63
C GLN A 217 9.13 0.41 -12.76
N TRP A 218 9.10 1.66 -13.22
CA TRP A 218 8.09 2.16 -14.16
C TRP A 218 8.00 1.37 -15.47
N PRO A 219 9.12 0.96 -16.12
CA PRO A 219 9.03 0.16 -17.33
C PRO A 219 8.35 -1.20 -17.10
N ALA A 220 8.62 -1.85 -15.96
CA ALA A 220 7.99 -3.11 -15.59
C ALA A 220 6.49 -2.94 -15.26
N ALA A 221 6.13 -1.86 -14.54
CA ALA A 221 4.74 -1.52 -14.25
C ALA A 221 3.94 -1.23 -15.54
N LEU A 222 4.51 -0.50 -16.49
CA LEU A 222 3.89 -0.22 -17.79
C LEU A 222 3.72 -1.50 -18.62
N ALA A 223 4.75 -2.36 -18.67
CA ALA A 223 4.68 -3.64 -19.36
C ALA A 223 3.56 -4.52 -18.78
N PHE A 224 3.47 -4.58 -17.45
CA PHE A 224 2.42 -5.29 -16.74
C PHE A 224 1.02 -4.75 -17.11
N CYS A 225 0.81 -3.43 -17.04
CA CYS A 225 -0.46 -2.81 -17.43
C CYS A 225 -0.87 -3.14 -18.86
N ARG A 226 0.08 -3.16 -19.82
CA ARG A 226 -0.20 -3.52 -21.21
C ARG A 226 -0.60 -4.99 -21.38
N GLU A 227 0.09 -5.89 -20.70
CA GLU A 227 -0.26 -7.31 -20.69
C GLU A 227 -1.68 -7.51 -20.17
N GLU A 228 -2.02 -6.88 -19.05
CA GLU A 228 -3.32 -7.05 -18.40
C GLU A 228 -4.46 -6.43 -19.21
N MET A 229 -4.24 -5.28 -19.86
CA MET A 229 -5.21 -4.75 -20.83
C MET A 229 -5.44 -5.70 -22.02
N ALA A 230 -4.39 -6.34 -22.52
CA ALA A 230 -4.52 -7.30 -23.62
C ALA A 230 -5.25 -8.58 -23.18
N ARG A 231 -4.96 -9.07 -21.96
CA ARG A 231 -5.58 -10.28 -21.39
C ARG A 231 -7.04 -10.08 -21.02
N ALA A 232 -7.39 -8.88 -20.59
CA ALA A 232 -8.76 -8.50 -20.28
C ALA A 232 -9.66 -8.42 -21.53
N ALA A 233 -9.11 -8.47 -22.75
CA ALA A 233 -9.88 -8.37 -23.98
C ALA A 233 -11.02 -9.41 -24.02
N GLY A 234 -12.27 -8.92 -24.02
CA GLY A 234 -13.46 -9.77 -24.04
C GLY A 234 -14.03 -10.13 -22.66
N ASN A 235 -13.43 -9.67 -21.55
CA ASN A 235 -13.95 -9.79 -20.19
C ASN A 235 -14.09 -8.40 -19.55
N LEU A 236 -15.33 -7.91 -19.46
CA LEU A 236 -15.64 -6.55 -18.98
C LEU A 236 -15.13 -6.26 -17.56
N GLU A 237 -15.20 -7.25 -16.65
CA GLU A 237 -14.73 -7.08 -15.27
C GLU A 237 -13.21 -6.91 -15.24
N TRP A 238 -12.49 -7.73 -15.99
CA TRP A 238 -11.04 -7.64 -16.09
C TRP A 238 -10.60 -6.37 -16.81
N GLN A 239 -11.41 -5.87 -17.76
CA GLN A 239 -11.13 -4.61 -18.44
C GLN A 239 -11.20 -3.42 -17.48
N ALA A 240 -12.22 -3.38 -16.63
CA ALA A 240 -12.34 -2.33 -15.62
C ALA A 240 -11.12 -2.31 -14.68
N ASN A 241 -10.66 -3.48 -14.24
CA ASN A 241 -9.45 -3.60 -13.42
C ASN A 241 -8.18 -3.14 -14.16
N ALA A 242 -7.97 -3.60 -15.39
CA ALA A 242 -6.80 -3.22 -16.18
C ALA A 242 -6.76 -1.71 -16.47
N VAL A 243 -7.92 -1.10 -16.76
CA VAL A 243 -8.07 0.35 -16.92
C VAL A 243 -7.72 1.09 -15.63
N ALA A 244 -8.21 0.61 -14.48
CA ALA A 244 -7.90 1.20 -13.18
C ALA A 244 -6.42 1.05 -12.80
N TRP A 245 -5.75 -0.02 -13.23
CA TRP A 245 -4.32 -0.22 -12.99
C TRP A 245 -3.48 0.78 -13.77
N VAL A 246 -3.83 1.07 -15.03
CA VAL A 246 -3.17 2.13 -15.81
C VAL A 246 -3.39 3.51 -15.15
N ALA A 247 -4.60 3.80 -14.66
CA ALA A 247 -4.86 5.03 -13.92
C ALA A 247 -3.97 5.15 -12.66
N ARG A 248 -3.78 4.05 -11.93
CA ARG A 248 -2.88 4.02 -10.76
C ARG A 248 -1.41 4.18 -11.15
N LEU A 249 -0.98 3.67 -12.29
CA LEU A 249 0.38 3.91 -12.81
C LEU A 249 0.61 5.42 -13.04
N PHE A 250 -0.34 6.13 -13.67
CA PHE A 250 -0.27 7.59 -13.80
C PHE A 250 -0.17 8.28 -12.44
N LYS A 251 -1.06 7.93 -11.49
CA LYS A 251 -1.04 8.53 -10.15
C LYS A 251 0.30 8.32 -9.45
N ALA A 252 0.83 7.10 -9.49
CA ALA A 252 2.08 6.75 -8.83
C ALA A 252 3.30 7.44 -9.45
N HIS A 253 3.33 7.55 -10.77
CA HIS A 253 4.41 8.22 -11.50
C HIS A 253 4.35 9.74 -11.33
N ASP A 254 3.16 10.32 -11.45
CA ASP A 254 3.01 11.77 -11.49
C ASP A 254 2.93 12.41 -10.10
N LEU A 255 2.51 11.61 -9.11
CA LEU A 255 2.13 12.07 -7.78
C LEU A 255 1.05 13.17 -7.84
N ASN A 256 0.14 13.05 -8.81
CA ASN A 256 -1.15 13.74 -8.90
C ASN A 256 -2.17 12.83 -9.61
N VAL A 257 -3.44 13.24 -9.75
CA VAL A 257 -4.49 12.43 -10.38
C VAL A 257 -4.91 12.91 -11.78
N LEU A 258 -4.25 13.92 -12.34
CA LEU A 258 -4.73 14.62 -13.54
C LEU A 258 -4.73 13.71 -14.77
N ARG A 259 -3.58 13.08 -15.09
CA ARG A 259 -3.49 12.13 -16.21
C ARG A 259 -4.26 10.82 -15.95
N ALA A 260 -4.37 10.42 -14.69
CA ALA A 260 -5.20 9.28 -14.30
C ALA A 260 -6.68 9.54 -14.63
N ASN A 261 -7.21 10.71 -14.29
CA ASN A 261 -8.58 11.11 -14.61
C ASN A 261 -8.78 11.26 -16.13
N GLN A 262 -7.84 11.90 -16.83
CA GLN A 262 -7.86 12.00 -18.29
C GLN A 262 -7.93 10.62 -18.97
N TRP A 263 -7.15 9.65 -18.48
CA TRP A 263 -7.20 8.27 -18.95
C TRP A 263 -8.56 7.61 -18.71
N LEU A 264 -9.11 7.74 -17.50
CA LEU A 264 -10.42 7.18 -17.16
C LEU A 264 -11.54 7.79 -18.00
N ASP A 265 -11.51 9.10 -18.25
CA ASP A 265 -12.46 9.78 -19.11
C ASP A 265 -12.34 9.31 -20.55
N TYR A 266 -11.12 9.22 -21.09
CA TYR A 266 -10.87 8.69 -22.44
C TYR A 266 -11.39 7.25 -22.59
N GLN A 267 -11.15 6.37 -21.61
CA GLN A 267 -11.65 4.98 -21.65
C GLN A 267 -13.18 4.91 -21.55
N ARG A 268 -13.82 5.87 -20.87
CA ARG A 268 -15.27 5.90 -20.69
C ARG A 268 -16.00 6.47 -21.91
N SER A 269 -15.51 7.55 -22.52
CA SER A 269 -16.21 8.27 -23.59
C SER A 269 -15.62 8.03 -24.98
N GLY A 270 -14.33 7.65 -25.08
CA GLY A 270 -13.57 7.66 -26.33
C GLY A 270 -13.20 9.06 -26.83
N GLU A 271 -13.57 10.11 -26.09
CA GLU A 271 -13.31 11.51 -26.42
C GLU A 271 -12.09 12.04 -25.67
N GLY A 272 -11.43 13.06 -26.23
CA GLY A 272 -10.23 13.66 -25.66
C GLY A 272 -8.93 12.97 -26.08
N GLU A 273 -7.81 13.46 -25.54
CA GLU A 273 -6.48 12.92 -25.82
C GLU A 273 -6.17 11.74 -24.89
N ASN A 274 -5.72 10.61 -25.46
CA ASN A 274 -5.21 9.48 -24.69
C ASN A 274 -3.84 9.85 -24.09
N PRO A 275 -3.66 9.87 -22.75
CA PRO A 275 -2.39 10.26 -22.13
C PRO A 275 -1.32 9.14 -22.15
N LEU A 276 -1.68 7.90 -22.50
CA LEU A 276 -0.77 6.75 -22.42
C LEU A 276 0.44 6.85 -23.36
N PRO A 277 0.33 7.28 -24.64
CA PRO A 277 1.48 7.48 -25.51
C PRO A 277 2.52 8.46 -24.95
N ALA A 278 2.08 9.54 -24.28
CA ALA A 278 2.98 10.52 -23.67
C ALA A 278 3.82 9.88 -22.54
N LEU A 279 3.17 9.15 -21.62
CA LEU A 279 3.87 8.41 -20.57
C LEU A 279 4.87 7.38 -21.13
N VAL A 280 4.50 6.69 -22.22
CA VAL A 280 5.40 5.73 -22.88
C VAL A 280 6.66 6.42 -23.40
N ALA A 281 6.51 7.60 -24.00
CA ALA A 281 7.64 8.38 -24.50
C ALA A 281 8.52 8.91 -23.36
N GLU A 282 7.91 9.38 -22.27
CA GLU A 282 8.62 9.82 -21.05
C GLU A 282 9.47 8.69 -20.47
N LEU A 283 8.88 7.53 -20.23
CA LEU A 283 9.59 6.38 -19.65
C LEU A 283 10.67 5.80 -20.58
N ALA A 284 10.51 5.93 -21.89
CA ALA A 284 11.56 5.57 -22.85
C ALA A 284 12.73 6.56 -22.83
N GLY A 285 12.47 7.85 -22.59
CA GLY A 285 13.49 8.89 -22.44
C GLY A 285 14.28 8.80 -21.12
N GLU A 286 13.61 8.38 -20.04
CA GLU A 286 14.25 8.13 -18.73
C GLU A 286 15.14 6.87 -18.72
N GLY A 287 14.95 5.97 -19.70
CA GLY A 287 15.73 4.74 -19.88
C GLY A 287 16.85 4.81 -20.93
N GLY A 288 17.20 6.00 -21.43
CA GLY A 288 18.37 6.22 -22.29
C GLY A 288 19.70 6.12 -21.51
N PRO A 289 20.79 5.69 -22.16
CA PRO A 289 21.97 5.06 -21.55
C PRO A 289 22.66 5.83 -20.41
#